data_AF-A0A1F7X2S1-F1
#
_entry.id   AF-A0A1F7X2S1-F1
#
_cell.length_a   1.000
_cell.length_b   1.000
_cell.length_c   1.000
_cell.angle_alpha   90.00
_cell.angle_beta   90.00
_cell.angle_gamma   90.00
#
_symmetry.space_group_name_H-M   'P 1'
#
loop_
_entity.id
_entity.type
_entity.pdbx_description
1 polymer ?
#
loop_
_entity_poly.entity_id
_entity_poly.type
_entity_poly.pdbx_seq_one_letter_code
_entity_poly.pdbx_strand_id
1 'polypeptide(L)'
;MDISDRKSSFAGKATGIPNAHLKIAYLKGENCYLELVEYVNPKGKKLNSATNNIGSAHICFEVNDFLNFIVRFKLQGGLIISDPLVIPAGPNKGRYMVYAKDPDGNNIEFISSRKVRK
;
A
#
# COMPACT_ATOMS: atom_id res chain seq x y z
N MET A 1 -4.99 14.20 7.74
CA MET A 1 -5.71 13.00 7.26
C MET A 1 -7.18 13.32 7.37
N ASP A 2 -7.91 13.28 6.26
CA ASP A 2 -9.35 13.49 6.26
C ASP A 2 -10.04 12.13 6.45
N ILE A 3 -10.92 12.01 7.43
CA ILE A 3 -11.65 10.78 7.74
C ILE A 3 -13.12 11.03 7.44
N SER A 4 -13.69 10.18 6.60
CA SER A 4 -15.07 10.34 6.12
C SER A 4 -15.90 9.10 6.40
N ASP A 5 -17.07 9.32 7.01
CA ASP A 5 -18.07 8.29 7.25
C ASP A 5 -19.04 8.20 6.05
N ARG A 6 -19.35 6.98 5.60
CA ARG A 6 -20.28 6.71 4.49
C ARG A 6 -21.38 5.77 4.96
N LYS A 7 -22.53 6.33 5.31
CA LYS A 7 -23.71 5.60 5.78
C LYS A 7 -24.27 4.66 4.72
N SER A 8 -25.05 3.68 5.18
CA SER A 8 -25.67 2.63 4.36
C SER A 8 -26.54 3.11 3.21
N SER A 9 -27.20 4.25 3.35
CA SER A 9 -28.01 4.86 2.29
C SER A 9 -27.21 5.18 1.02
N PHE A 10 -25.92 5.47 1.16
CA PHE A 10 -24.99 5.72 0.05
C PHE A 10 -24.10 4.50 -0.22
N ALA A 11 -23.36 4.04 0.80
CA ALA A 11 -22.32 3.03 0.63
C ALA A 11 -22.89 1.69 0.13
N GLY A 12 -24.08 1.28 0.57
CA GLY A 12 -24.69 0.05 0.09
C GLY A 12 -25.05 0.11 -1.40
N LYS A 13 -25.49 1.28 -1.89
CA LYS A 13 -25.76 1.48 -3.32
C LYS A 13 -24.48 1.56 -4.14
N ALA A 14 -23.47 2.28 -3.65
CA ALA A 14 -22.19 2.47 -4.34
C ALA A 14 -21.40 1.17 -4.49
N THR A 15 -21.43 0.31 -3.48
CA THR A 15 -20.64 -0.94 -3.45
C THR A 15 -21.42 -2.17 -3.92
N GLY A 16 -22.75 -2.07 -3.99
CA GLY A 16 -23.63 -3.23 -4.22
C GLY A 16 -23.78 -4.16 -3.01
N ILE A 17 -23.21 -3.82 -1.85
CA ILE A 17 -23.28 -4.64 -0.62
C ILE A 17 -24.42 -4.13 0.27
N PRO A 18 -25.46 -4.93 0.56
CA PRO A 18 -26.56 -4.50 1.40
C PRO A 18 -26.09 -4.02 2.78
N ASN A 19 -26.62 -2.87 3.22
CA ASN A 19 -26.33 -2.26 4.52
C ASN A 19 -24.86 -1.86 4.74
N ALA A 20 -24.06 -1.69 3.67
CA ALA A 20 -22.66 -1.32 3.79
C ALA A 20 -22.46 0.02 4.50
N HIS A 21 -21.64 0.08 5.54
CA HIS A 21 -21.22 1.30 6.23
C HIS A 21 -19.70 1.36 6.21
N LEU A 22 -19.14 2.43 5.62
CA LEU A 22 -17.69 2.58 5.46
C LEU A 22 -17.15 3.73 6.31
N LYS A 23 -15.90 3.56 6.75
CA LYS A 23 -15.02 4.65 7.16
C LYS A 23 -13.85 4.70 6.19
N ILE A 24 -13.57 5.90 5.68
CA ILE A 24 -12.51 6.10 4.69
C ILE A 24 -11.52 7.13 5.23
N ALA A 25 -10.24 6.76 5.27
CA ALA A 25 -9.16 7.70 5.51
C ALA A 25 -8.51 8.06 4.17
N TYR A 26 -8.48 9.36 3.86
CA TYR A 26 -7.88 9.90 2.65
C TYR A 26 -6.44 10.31 2.92
N LEU A 27 -5.52 9.69 2.19
CA LEU A 27 -4.09 9.99 2.20
C LEU A 27 -3.72 10.67 0.89
N LYS A 28 -3.27 11.92 0.96
CA LYS A 28 -2.83 12.66 -0.21
C LYS A 28 -1.38 12.31 -0.53
N GLY A 29 -1.17 11.67 -1.69
CA GLY A 29 0.14 11.53 -2.30
C GLY A 29 0.48 12.74 -3.19
N GLU A 30 1.64 12.69 -3.85
CA GLU A 30 2.06 13.77 -4.76
C GLU A 30 1.20 13.83 -6.03
N ASN A 31 0.84 12.66 -6.59
CA ASN A 31 0.15 12.52 -7.87
C ASN A 31 -1.18 11.77 -7.78
N CYS A 32 -1.55 11.26 -6.61
CA CYS A 32 -2.78 10.52 -6.40
C CYS A 32 -3.27 10.67 -4.95
N TYR A 33 -4.49 10.19 -4.71
CA TYR A 33 -4.97 9.91 -3.37
C TYR A 33 -4.97 8.39 -3.14
N LEU A 34 -4.57 7.99 -1.94
CA LEU A 34 -4.73 6.64 -1.44
C LEU A 34 -5.85 6.66 -0.39
N GLU A 35 -6.88 5.84 -0.62
CA GLU A 35 -7.97 5.66 0.33
C GLU A 35 -7.77 4.37 1.11
N LEU A 36 -7.76 4.46 2.43
CA LEU A 36 -7.89 3.29 3.30
C LEU A 36 -9.36 3.14 3.66
N VAL A 37 -9.98 2.03 3.23
CA VAL A 37 -11.42 1.80 3.36
C VAL A 37 -11.69 0.67 4.34
N GLU A 38 -12.30 1.01 5.47
CA GLU A 38 -12.84 0.04 6.42
C GLU A 38 -14.32 -0.20 6.15
N TYR A 39 -14.71 -1.45 5.94
CA TYR A 39 -16.10 -1.87 6.03
C TYR A 39 -16.47 -2.10 7.50
N VAL A 40 -17.12 -1.12 8.12
CA VAL A 40 -17.64 -1.21 9.50
C VAL A 40 -18.74 -2.26 9.57
N ASN A 41 -19.60 -2.30 8.54
CA ASN A 41 -20.64 -3.31 8.37
C ASN A 41 -20.97 -3.51 6.87
N PRO A 42 -21.33 -4.73 6.42
CA PRO A 42 -20.88 -5.98 7.02
C PRO A 42 -19.35 -6.08 6.89
N LYS A 43 -18.69 -6.71 7.87
CA LYS A 43 -17.23 -6.89 7.81
C LYS A 43 -16.86 -7.85 6.67
N GLY A 44 -15.78 -7.52 5.98
CA GLY A 44 -15.17 -8.38 4.96
C GLY A 44 -14.36 -9.54 5.57
N LYS A 45 -13.67 -10.27 4.69
CA LYS A 45 -12.72 -11.33 5.04
C LYS A 45 -11.33 -10.94 4.54
N LYS A 46 -10.28 -11.35 5.26
CA LYS A 46 -8.90 -11.15 4.80
C LYS A 46 -8.60 -12.08 3.62
N LEU A 47 -8.06 -11.54 2.54
CA LEU A 47 -7.69 -12.29 1.34
C LEU A 47 -6.26 -12.88 1.47
N ASN A 48 -6.01 -13.98 0.78
CA ASN A 48 -4.64 -14.47 0.57
C ASN A 48 -3.96 -13.64 -0.54
N SER A 49 -3.31 -12.55 -0.13
CA SER A 49 -2.61 -11.61 -1.01
C SER A 49 -1.13 -11.96 -1.21
N ALA A 50 -0.77 -13.26 -1.31
CA ALA A 50 0.59 -13.62 -1.70
C ALA A 50 0.94 -12.99 -3.06
N THR A 51 2.15 -12.46 -3.21
CA THR A 51 2.53 -11.63 -4.39
C THR A 51 2.45 -12.38 -5.71
N ASN A 52 2.53 -13.71 -5.70
CA ASN A 52 2.41 -14.56 -6.88
C ASN A 52 0.96 -15.01 -7.19
N ASN A 53 -0.01 -14.71 -6.32
CA ASN A 53 -1.40 -15.06 -6.58
C ASN A 53 -2.01 -14.12 -7.63
N ILE A 54 -2.71 -14.70 -8.60
CA ILE A 54 -3.45 -13.94 -9.62
C ILE A 54 -4.41 -12.96 -8.94
N GLY A 55 -4.38 -11.70 -9.38
CA GLY A 55 -5.21 -10.62 -8.83
C GLY A 55 -4.63 -9.95 -7.58
N SER A 56 -3.52 -10.45 -7.01
CA SER A 56 -2.81 -9.73 -5.94
C SER A 56 -2.04 -8.56 -6.55
N ALA A 57 -2.54 -7.34 -6.30
CA ALA A 57 -1.84 -6.12 -6.65
C ALA A 57 -0.92 -5.65 -5.52
N HIS A 58 0.00 -4.76 -5.85
CA HIS A 58 0.76 -3.95 -4.90
C HIS A 58 0.76 -2.49 -5.35
N ILE A 59 0.92 -1.59 -4.39
CA ILE A 59 1.20 -0.18 -4.67
C ILE A 59 2.70 0.02 -4.53
N CYS A 60 3.30 0.67 -5.53
CA CYS A 60 4.71 1.03 -5.51
C CYS A 60 4.87 2.51 -5.14
N PHE A 61 5.67 2.78 -4.11
CA PHE A 61 6.04 4.14 -3.72
C PHE A 61 7.47 4.46 -4.09
N GLU A 62 7.65 5.64 -4.69
CA GLU A 62 8.96 6.22 -4.89
C GLU A 62 9.43 6.94 -3.62
N VAL A 63 10.67 6.69 -3.21
CA VAL A 63 11.22 7.18 -1.93
C VAL A 63 12.57 7.86 -2.14
N ASN A 64 12.70 9.10 -1.66
CA ASN A 64 13.93 9.88 -1.77
C ASN A 64 15.04 9.38 -0.85
N ASP A 65 14.76 9.27 0.45
CA ASP A 65 15.70 8.85 1.49
C ASP A 65 15.54 7.35 1.78
N PHE A 66 15.83 6.53 0.76
CA PHE A 66 15.40 5.13 0.69
C PHE A 66 15.84 4.29 1.89
N LEU A 67 17.14 4.23 2.19
CA LEU A 67 17.67 3.34 3.23
C LEU A 67 17.14 3.70 4.62
N ASN A 68 17.15 4.98 4.98
CA ASN A 68 16.61 5.43 6.26
C ASN A 68 15.09 5.25 6.33
N PHE A 69 14.37 5.42 5.20
CA PHE A 69 12.94 5.13 5.14
C PHE A 69 12.65 3.65 5.44
N ILE A 70 13.44 2.71 4.89
CA ILE A 70 13.27 1.28 5.18
C ILE A 70 13.45 1.00 6.68
N VAL A 71 14.43 1.64 7.34
CA VAL A 71 14.61 1.53 8.80
C VAL A 71 13.39 2.06 9.54
N ARG A 72 12.92 3.27 9.21
CA ARG A 72 11.73 3.87 9.82
C ARG A 72 10.48 3.01 9.62
N PHE A 73 10.29 2.45 8.42
CA PHE A 73 9.15 1.60 8.10
C PHE A 73 9.12 0.33 8.95
N LYS A 74 10.27 -0.34 9.12
CA LYS A 74 10.41 -1.48 10.03
C LYS A 74 10.04 -1.12 11.48
N LEU A 75 10.53 0.03 11.96
CA LEU A 75 10.25 0.50 13.33
C LEU A 75 8.78 0.81 13.58
N GLN A 76 8.01 1.14 12.54
CA GLN A 76 6.56 1.40 12.62
C GLN A 76 5.71 0.13 12.41
N GLY A 77 6.32 -1.06 12.46
CA GLY A 77 5.62 -2.35 12.37
C GLY A 77 5.46 -2.89 10.95
N GLY A 78 6.07 -2.24 9.96
CA GLY A 78 6.12 -2.76 8.60
C GLY A 78 7.09 -3.93 8.47
N LEU A 79 6.73 -4.93 7.66
CA LEU A 79 7.57 -6.08 7.38
C LEU A 79 8.27 -5.89 6.04
N ILE A 80 9.60 -5.98 6.02
CA ILE A 80 10.42 -5.92 4.81
C ILE A 80 10.83 -7.35 4.44
N ILE A 81 10.63 -7.72 3.18
CA ILE A 81 10.83 -9.11 2.71
C ILE A 81 12.30 -9.46 2.50
N SER A 82 13.12 -8.49 2.08
CA SER A 82 14.55 -8.68 1.80
C SER A 82 15.36 -7.43 2.15
N ASP A 83 16.68 -7.58 2.18
CA ASP A 83 17.54 -6.39 2.11
C ASP A 83 17.29 -5.61 0.80
N PRO A 84 17.59 -4.30 0.76
CA PRO A 84 17.52 -3.50 -0.46
C PRO A 84 18.28 -4.13 -1.63
N LEU A 85 17.56 -4.38 -2.73
CA LEU A 85 18.12 -4.94 -3.96
C LEU A 85 18.27 -3.87 -5.04
N VAL A 86 19.25 -4.02 -5.93
CA VAL A 86 19.40 -3.16 -7.11
C VAL A 86 18.64 -3.76 -8.28
N ILE A 87 17.73 -3.01 -8.89
CA ILE A 87 16.94 -3.49 -10.03
C ILE A 87 17.87 -3.74 -11.24
N PRO A 88 17.88 -4.94 -11.84
CA PRO A 88 18.86 -5.31 -12.86
C PRO A 88 18.53 -4.77 -14.27
N ALA A 89 17.25 -4.52 -14.57
CA ALA A 89 16.78 -4.21 -15.93
C ALA A 89 15.53 -3.33 -15.95
N GLY A 90 15.14 -2.87 -17.15
CA GLY A 90 13.94 -2.07 -17.37
C GLY A 90 14.06 -0.59 -16.96
N PRO A 91 12.93 0.14 -16.95
CA PRO A 91 12.91 1.59 -16.69
C PRO A 91 13.50 1.98 -15.32
N ASN A 92 13.36 1.10 -14.33
CA ASN A 92 13.85 1.31 -12.97
C ASN A 92 15.26 0.78 -12.73
N LYS A 93 15.98 0.31 -13.76
CA LYS A 93 17.33 -0.25 -13.65
C LYS A 93 18.26 0.66 -12.85
N GLY A 94 18.95 0.04 -11.90
CA GLY A 94 19.95 0.70 -11.05
C GLY A 94 19.37 1.43 -9.85
N ARG A 95 18.05 1.42 -9.62
CA ARG A 95 17.42 1.93 -8.38
C ARG A 95 17.42 0.84 -7.32
N TYR A 96 17.40 1.23 -6.04
CA TYR A 96 17.08 0.31 -4.95
C TYR A 96 15.61 -0.05 -4.99
N MET A 97 15.28 -1.27 -4.55
CA MET A 97 13.92 -1.76 -4.36
C MET A 97 13.81 -2.66 -3.13
N VAL A 98 12.63 -2.69 -2.51
CA VAL A 98 12.21 -3.75 -1.59
C VAL A 98 10.73 -4.07 -1.77
N TYR A 99 10.37 -5.34 -1.64
CA TYR A 99 9.00 -5.73 -1.34
C TYR A 99 8.77 -5.68 0.18
N ALA A 100 7.56 -5.30 0.57
CA ALA A 100 7.17 -5.10 1.95
C ALA A 100 5.70 -5.49 2.18
N LYS A 101 5.35 -5.64 3.45
CA LYS A 101 3.97 -5.74 3.94
C LYS A 101 3.69 -4.62 4.94
N ASP A 102 2.53 -4.01 4.82
CA ASP A 102 2.01 -3.10 5.86
C ASP A 102 1.52 -3.90 7.08
N PRO A 103 1.11 -3.22 8.17
CA PRO A 103 0.60 -3.89 9.37
C PRO A 103 -0.62 -4.81 9.13
N ASP A 104 -1.40 -4.56 8.08
CA ASP A 104 -2.57 -5.38 7.71
C ASP A 104 -2.22 -6.53 6.75
N GLY A 105 -0.98 -6.59 6.26
CA GLY A 105 -0.47 -7.63 5.36
C GLY A 105 -0.67 -7.34 3.87
N ASN A 106 -1.00 -6.10 3.49
CA ASN A 106 -1.09 -5.68 2.09
C ASN A 106 0.29 -5.64 1.43
N ASN A 107 0.36 -5.94 0.13
CA ASN A 107 1.62 -5.86 -0.61
C ASN A 107 1.99 -4.41 -0.91
N ILE A 108 3.22 -4.04 -0.56
CA ILE A 108 3.82 -2.75 -0.91
C ILE A 108 5.16 -2.98 -1.59
N GLU A 109 5.48 -2.16 -2.58
CA GLU A 109 6.82 -2.04 -3.14
C GLU A 109 7.37 -0.64 -2.85
N PHE A 110 8.64 -0.54 -2.51
CA PHE A 110 9.35 0.74 -2.41
C PHE A 110 10.49 0.75 -3.41
N ILE A 111 10.65 1.86 -4.12
CA ILE A 111 11.79 2.09 -5.03
C ILE A 111 12.47 3.43 -4.73
N SER A 112 13.81 3.49 -4.80
CA SER A 112 14.52 4.76 -4.57
C SER A 112 14.29 5.73 -5.71
N SER A 113 14.06 7.02 -5.48
CA SER A 113 13.85 8.01 -6.57
C SER A 113 15.07 8.18 -7.49
N ARG A 114 16.26 7.78 -7.03
CA ARG A 114 17.51 7.88 -7.77
C ARG A 114 18.17 6.51 -7.92
N LYS A 115 19.01 6.38 -8.94
CA LYS A 115 19.88 5.22 -9.11
C LYS A 115 20.94 5.20 -8.01
N VAL A 116 21.34 4.01 -7.59
CA VAL A 116 22.45 3.78 -6.66
C VAL A 116 23.71 4.35 -7.28
N ARG A 117 24.41 5.18 -6.51
CA ARG A 117 25.73 5.68 -6.91
C ARG A 117 26.72 4.53 -6.79
N LYS A 118 27.49 4.31 -7.86
CA LYS A 118 28.63 3.38 -7.83
C LYS A 118 29.73 3.94 -6.96
#